data_AF-A0A9P1FI83-F1
#
_entry.id   AF-A0A9P1FI83-F1
#
_cell.length_a   1.000
_cell.length_b   1.000
_cell.length_c   1.000
_cell.angle_alpha   90.00
_cell.angle_beta   90.00
_cell.angle_gamma   90.00
#
_symmetry.space_group_name_H-M   'P 1'
#
loop_
_entity.id
_entity.type
_entity.pdbx_description
1 polymer ?
#
loop_
_entity_poly.entity_id
_entity_poly.type
_entity_poly.pdbx_seq_one_letter_code
_entity_poly.pdbx_strand_id
1 'polypeptide(L)'
;MPTDRLCVLFGSCGSAPAEGTGVRQRLQKKVAETETLLRQLHGRIEGTESSTRKVNQSVCILEREQEALEEPAIICERRILVRGQRPEEELMEDDFQVALLNERFVLEQAYKMLSAYVDAGHELQEALQELGKLMKSIDKKIGYWK
;
A
#
# COMPACT_ATOMS: atom_id res chain seq x y z
N MET A 1 4.08 -29.75 -49.10
CA MET A 1 5.39 -30.43 -49.26
C MET A 1 5.82 -30.95 -47.89
N PRO A 2 5.49 -32.21 -47.56
CA PRO A 2 5.90 -32.83 -46.30
C PRO A 2 7.22 -33.56 -46.52
N THR A 3 8.28 -33.16 -45.81
CA THR A 3 9.52 -33.95 -45.75
C THR A 3 9.49 -34.80 -44.50
N ASP A 4 9.25 -36.09 -44.74
CA ASP A 4 9.60 -37.21 -43.89
C ASP A 4 11.03 -37.08 -43.36
N ARG A 5 11.19 -37.18 -42.04
CA ARG A 5 12.47 -37.48 -41.41
C ARG A 5 12.30 -38.59 -40.38
N LEU A 6 12.43 -39.80 -40.92
CA LEU A 6 13.21 -40.93 -40.41
C LEU A 6 13.45 -40.95 -38.89
N CYS A 7 12.61 -41.73 -38.20
CA CYS A 7 12.92 -42.32 -36.90
C CYS A 7 14.15 -43.23 -37.03
N VAL A 8 15.31 -42.77 -36.53
CA VAL A 8 16.45 -43.64 -36.29
C VAL A 8 16.24 -44.36 -34.96
N LEU A 9 15.96 -45.66 -35.07
CA LEU A 9 16.03 -46.64 -34.00
C LEU A 9 17.47 -46.76 -33.53
N PHE A 10 17.84 -46.08 -32.44
CA PHE A 10 19.04 -46.41 -31.69
C PHE A 10 18.66 -47.20 -30.45
N GLY A 11 18.78 -48.51 -30.58
CA GLY A 11 18.83 -49.42 -29.45
C GLY A 11 20.14 -49.23 -28.69
N SER A 12 20.03 -49.04 -27.38
CA SER A 12 21.11 -49.37 -26.46
C SER A 12 20.47 -49.80 -25.14
N CYS A 13 20.29 -51.12 -25.01
CA CYS A 13 19.85 -51.78 -23.79
C CYS A 13 21.09 -51.98 -22.92
N GLY A 14 21.35 -51.02 -22.03
CA GLY A 14 22.33 -51.11 -20.96
C GLY A 14 21.63 -50.83 -19.64
N SER A 15 20.99 -51.83 -19.06
CA SER A 15 20.24 -51.74 -17.81
C SER A 15 21.07 -52.17 -16.61
N ALA A 16 21.55 -51.20 -15.82
CA ALA A 16 21.89 -51.33 -14.40
C ALA A 16 22.12 -49.93 -13.77
N PRO A 17 21.90 -49.67 -12.46
CA PRO A 17 20.88 -50.19 -11.55
C PRO A 17 19.81 -49.12 -11.19
N ALA A 18 18.59 -49.56 -10.91
CA ALA A 18 17.39 -48.74 -10.69
C ALA A 18 17.28 -48.10 -9.29
N GLU A 19 18.33 -48.09 -8.47
CA GLU A 19 18.25 -47.68 -7.06
C GLU A 19 18.53 -46.18 -6.83
N GLY A 20 19.04 -45.44 -7.82
CA GLY A 20 19.35 -44.00 -7.71
C GLY A 20 18.28 -43.04 -8.25
N THR A 21 17.26 -43.53 -8.97
CA THR A 21 16.29 -42.69 -9.71
C THR A 21 15.26 -42.02 -8.81
N GLY A 22 14.80 -42.72 -7.76
CA GLY A 22 13.79 -42.20 -6.83
C GLY A 22 14.29 -41.01 -6.00
N VAL A 23 15.54 -41.05 -5.53
CA VAL A 23 16.16 -39.92 -4.79
C VAL A 23 16.31 -38.71 -5.70
N ARG A 24 16.80 -38.91 -6.93
CA ARG A 24 16.96 -37.83 -7.92
C ARG A 24 15.63 -37.14 -8.26
N GLN A 25 14.56 -37.91 -8.47
CA GLN A 25 13.22 -37.35 -8.75
C GLN A 25 12.67 -36.55 -7.56
N ARG A 26 12.86 -37.03 -6.33
CA ARG A 26 12.45 -36.30 -5.12
C ARG A 26 13.20 -34.97 -4.97
N LEU A 27 14.52 -34.97 -5.22
CA LEU A 27 15.32 -33.74 -5.19
C LEU A 27 14.87 -32.75 -6.27
N GLN A 28 14.66 -33.21 -7.51
CA GLN A 28 14.15 -32.35 -8.59
C GLN A 28 12.79 -31.75 -8.26
N LYS A 29 11.87 -32.55 -7.69
CA LYS A 29 10.56 -32.05 -7.23
C LYS A 29 10.73 -30.98 -6.16
N LYS A 30 11.63 -31.19 -5.18
CA LYS A 30 11.91 -30.22 -4.12
C LYS A 30 12.49 -28.91 -4.68
N VAL A 31 13.41 -28.98 -5.64
CA VAL A 31 13.95 -27.79 -6.33
C VAL A 31 12.83 -27.01 -7.01
N ALA A 32 11.99 -27.67 -7.80
CA ALA A 32 10.86 -27.03 -8.49
C ALA A 32 9.84 -26.41 -7.52
N GLU A 33 9.54 -27.09 -6.40
CA GLU A 33 8.70 -26.55 -5.31
C GLU A 33 9.33 -25.28 -4.73
N THR A 34 10.63 -25.30 -4.42
CA THR A 34 11.33 -24.12 -3.89
C THR A 34 11.38 -22.95 -4.87
N GLU A 35 11.61 -23.20 -6.16
CA GLU A 35 11.60 -22.15 -7.19
C GLU A 35 10.22 -21.50 -7.34
N THR A 36 9.15 -22.28 -7.19
CA THR A 36 7.78 -21.77 -7.22
C THR A 36 7.50 -20.89 -6.01
N LEU A 37 7.90 -21.34 -4.81
CA LEU A 37 7.78 -20.54 -3.58
C LEU A 37 8.59 -19.25 -3.65
N LEU A 38 9.82 -19.29 -4.21
CA LEU A 38 10.64 -18.11 -4.41
C LEU A 38 9.93 -17.09 -5.31
N ARG A 39 9.37 -17.52 -6.44
CA ARG A 39 8.63 -16.61 -7.34
C ARG A 39 7.41 -15.99 -6.65
N GLN A 40 6.67 -16.77 -5.86
CA GLN A 40 5.55 -16.26 -5.08
C GLN A 40 5.99 -15.22 -4.04
N LEU A 41 7.11 -15.47 -3.34
CA LEU A 41 7.66 -14.52 -2.38
C LEU A 41 8.08 -13.20 -3.05
N HIS A 42 8.77 -13.26 -4.20
CA HIS A 42 9.14 -12.07 -4.97
C HIS A 42 7.89 -11.28 -5.41
N GLY A 43 6.87 -11.94 -5.94
CA GLY A 43 5.62 -11.28 -6.31
C GLY A 43 4.93 -10.62 -5.12
N ARG A 44 5.02 -11.21 -3.92
CA ARG A 44 4.53 -10.58 -2.68
C ARG A 44 5.37 -9.36 -2.29
N ILE A 45 6.70 -9.41 -2.44
CA ILE A 45 7.58 -8.25 -2.15
C ILE A 45 7.17 -7.07 -3.02
N GLU A 46 7.10 -7.30 -4.33
CA GLU A 46 6.70 -6.28 -5.31
C GLU A 46 5.30 -5.72 -5.01
N GLY A 47 4.35 -6.59 -4.64
CA GLY A 47 3.00 -6.21 -4.25
C GLY A 47 2.97 -5.32 -2.99
N THR A 48 3.73 -5.68 -1.95
CA THR A 48 3.86 -4.87 -0.73
C THR A 48 4.50 -3.52 -1.04
N GLU A 49 5.58 -3.49 -1.82
CA GLU A 49 6.26 -2.23 -2.21
C GLU A 49 5.35 -1.31 -3.02
N SER A 50 4.57 -1.87 -3.95
CA SER A 50 3.55 -1.12 -4.71
C SER A 50 2.49 -0.54 -3.77
N SER A 51 2.03 -1.33 -2.79
CA SER A 51 1.05 -0.89 -1.81
C SER A 51 1.60 0.23 -0.93
N THR A 52 2.85 0.14 -0.45
CA THR A 52 3.52 1.21 0.29
C THR A 52 3.54 2.52 -0.50
N ARG A 53 3.91 2.47 -1.80
CA ARG A 53 3.93 3.69 -2.63
C ARG A 53 2.55 4.33 -2.76
N LYS A 54 1.50 3.53 -2.94
CA LYS A 54 0.12 4.01 -3.04
C LYS A 54 -0.37 4.62 -1.72
N VAL A 55 -0.09 3.97 -0.59
CA VAL A 55 -0.46 4.50 0.73
C VAL A 55 0.26 5.83 0.99
N ASN A 56 1.57 5.89 0.76
CA ASN A 56 2.33 7.14 0.90
C ASN A 56 1.75 8.27 0.03
N GLN A 57 1.43 7.98 -1.24
CA GLN A 57 0.79 8.97 -2.11
C GLN A 57 -0.57 9.43 -1.55
N SER A 58 -1.37 8.50 -1.04
CA SER A 58 -2.69 8.81 -0.47
C SER A 58 -2.57 9.67 0.78
N VAL A 59 -1.64 9.34 1.69
CA VAL A 59 -1.33 10.14 2.88
C VAL A 59 -0.93 11.56 2.50
N CYS A 60 0.01 11.73 1.55
CA CYS A 60 0.42 13.06 1.10
C CYS A 60 -0.73 13.87 0.47
N ILE A 61 -1.70 13.22 -0.19
CA ILE A 61 -2.89 13.90 -0.69
C ILE A 61 -3.77 14.34 0.48
N LEU A 62 -4.04 13.44 1.42
CA LEU A 62 -4.88 13.73 2.60
C LEU A 62 -4.31 14.88 3.45
N GLU A 63 -3.00 14.89 3.68
CA GLU A 63 -2.32 15.98 4.39
C GLU A 63 -2.50 17.33 3.67
N ARG A 64 -2.35 17.36 2.35
CA ARG A 64 -2.56 18.59 1.56
C ARG A 64 -4.01 19.06 1.60
N GLU A 65 -4.97 18.15 1.51
CA GLU A 65 -6.39 18.51 1.62
C GLU A 65 -6.72 19.01 3.03
N GLN A 66 -6.08 18.46 4.06
CA GLN A 66 -6.21 18.95 5.44
C GLN A 66 -5.63 20.36 5.59
N GLU A 67 -4.42 20.61 5.08
CA GLU A 67 -3.78 21.93 5.06
C GLU A 67 -4.64 22.95 4.28
N ALA A 68 -5.26 22.54 3.17
CA ALA A 68 -6.13 23.39 2.38
C ALA A 68 -7.39 23.87 3.14
N LEU A 69 -7.80 23.19 4.22
CA LEU A 69 -8.90 23.62 5.08
C LEU A 69 -8.48 24.68 6.12
N GLU A 70 -7.19 24.88 6.39
CA GLU A 70 -6.74 25.83 7.41
C GLU A 70 -7.09 27.28 7.03
N GLU A 71 -6.83 27.67 5.79
CA GLU A 71 -7.13 29.02 5.31
C GLU A 71 -8.62 29.39 5.41
N PRO A 72 -9.58 28.59 4.88
CA PRO A 72 -10.99 28.90 5.02
C PRO A 72 -11.45 28.89 6.49
N ALA A 73 -10.89 28.03 7.35
CA ALA A 73 -11.20 28.02 8.78
C ALA A 73 -10.79 29.35 9.45
N ILE A 74 -9.56 29.82 9.19
CA ILE A 74 -9.05 31.11 9.70
C ILE A 74 -9.93 32.27 9.23
N ILE A 75 -10.34 32.27 7.96
CA ILE A 75 -11.23 33.31 7.42
C ILE A 75 -12.59 33.27 8.13
N CYS A 76 -13.17 32.09 8.31
CA CYS A 76 -14.44 31.91 9.00
C CYS A 76 -14.39 32.41 10.45
N GLU A 77 -13.35 32.03 11.20
CA GLU A 77 -13.10 32.49 12.57
C GLU A 77 -12.95 34.01 12.64
N ARG A 78 -12.17 34.60 11.72
CA ARG A 78 -11.99 36.06 11.67
C ARG A 78 -13.31 36.78 11.39
N ARG A 79 -14.17 36.24 10.51
CA ARG A 79 -15.49 36.82 10.22
C ARG A 79 -16.40 36.76 11.45
N ILE A 80 -16.40 35.64 12.18
CA ILE A 80 -17.14 35.50 13.44
C ILE A 80 -16.63 36.51 14.47
N LEU A 81 -15.32 36.65 14.61
CA LEU A 81 -14.70 37.60 15.55
C LEU A 81 -15.08 39.05 15.25
N VAL A 82 -14.97 39.48 14.00
CA VAL A 82 -15.32 40.86 13.59
C VAL A 82 -16.82 41.14 13.83
N ARG A 83 -17.68 40.14 13.60
CA ARG A 83 -19.12 40.26 13.90
C ARG A 83 -19.41 40.37 15.39
N GLY A 84 -18.64 39.67 16.23
CA GLY A 84 -18.73 39.77 17.69
C GLY A 84 -18.25 41.11 18.26
N GLN A 85 -17.62 41.97 17.46
CA GLN A 85 -17.17 43.30 17.86
C GLN A 85 -18.17 44.42 17.52
N ARG A 86 -19.33 44.07 16.93
CA ARG A 86 -20.37 45.06 16.62
C ARG A 86 -20.97 45.65 17.91
N PRO A 87 -21.48 46.89 17.86
CA PRO A 87 -22.25 47.48 18.97
C PRO A 87 -23.44 46.60 19.36
N GLU A 88 -23.88 46.67 20.62
CA GLU A 88 -24.99 45.84 21.13
C GLU A 88 -26.29 46.03 20.33
N GLU A 89 -26.52 47.23 19.80
CA GLU A 89 -27.70 47.52 18.97
C GLU A 89 -27.70 46.77 17.63
N GLU A 90 -26.52 46.37 17.14
CA GLU A 90 -26.33 45.65 15.87
C GLU A 90 -26.06 44.15 16.06
N LEU A 91 -26.00 43.69 17.32
CA LEU A 91 -25.71 42.31 17.67
C LEU A 91 -26.98 41.44 17.58
N MET A 92 -27.59 41.43 16.40
CA MET A 92 -28.73 40.57 16.09
C MET A 92 -28.28 39.30 15.39
N GLU A 93 -28.94 38.19 15.72
CA GLU A 93 -28.76 36.92 15.03
C GLU A 93 -29.41 37.01 13.64
N ASP A 94 -28.56 37.15 12.62
CA ASP A 94 -28.97 37.21 11.22
C ASP A 94 -28.69 35.87 10.51
N ASP A 95 -29.31 35.66 9.36
CA ASP A 95 -29.11 34.44 8.55
C ASP A 95 -27.63 34.23 8.18
N PHE A 96 -26.85 35.31 8.07
CA PHE A 96 -25.42 35.23 7.80
C PHE A 96 -24.62 34.70 8.99
N GLN A 97 -24.99 35.05 10.21
CA GLN A 97 -24.39 34.55 11.44
C GLN A 97 -24.64 33.05 11.56
N VAL A 98 -25.88 32.62 11.32
CA VAL A 98 -26.24 31.19 11.30
C VAL A 98 -25.44 30.46 10.21
N ALA A 99 -25.34 31.03 9.01
CA ALA A 99 -24.56 30.45 7.92
C ALA A 99 -23.06 30.34 8.26
N LEU A 100 -22.46 31.36 8.90
CA LEU A 100 -21.05 31.33 9.32
C LEU A 100 -20.79 30.28 10.41
N LEU A 101 -21.70 30.14 11.39
CA LEU A 101 -21.58 29.11 12.41
C LEU A 101 -21.70 27.71 11.81
N ASN A 102 -22.61 27.52 10.85
CA ASN A 102 -22.73 26.27 10.10
C ASN A 102 -21.48 25.99 9.25
N GLU A 103 -20.93 26.99 8.56
CA GLU A 103 -19.69 26.86 7.79
C GLU A 103 -18.53 26.43 8.70
N ARG A 104 -18.36 27.09 9.86
CA ARG A 104 -17.37 26.71 10.87
C ARG A 104 -17.56 25.26 11.32
N PHE A 105 -18.79 24.87 11.64
CA PHE A 105 -19.08 23.50 12.07
C PHE A 105 -18.70 22.48 10.99
N VAL A 106 -19.05 22.74 9.72
CA VAL A 106 -18.70 21.86 8.60
C VAL A 106 -17.18 21.75 8.43
N LEU A 107 -16.46 22.88 8.48
CA LEU A 107 -14.99 22.90 8.38
C LEU A 107 -14.33 22.12 9.53
N GLU A 108 -14.79 22.29 10.76
CA GLU A 108 -14.29 21.55 11.92
C GLU A 108 -14.53 20.04 11.79
N GLN A 109 -15.70 19.62 11.29
CA GLN A 109 -16.00 18.20 11.06
C GLN A 109 -15.14 17.62 9.94
N ALA A 110 -14.99 18.34 8.82
CA ALA A 110 -14.14 17.93 7.71
C ALA A 110 -12.68 17.78 8.16
N TYR A 111 -12.16 18.73 8.94
CA TYR A 111 -10.81 18.65 9.50
C TYR A 111 -10.63 17.43 10.41
N LYS A 112 -11.57 17.18 11.34
CA LYS A 112 -11.52 16.00 12.22
C LYS A 112 -11.53 14.69 11.45
N MET A 113 -12.36 14.61 10.41
CA MET A 113 -12.42 13.44 9.54
C MET A 113 -11.11 13.22 8.79
N LEU A 114 -10.57 14.28 8.16
CA LEU A 114 -9.29 14.19 7.45
C LEU A 114 -8.14 13.81 8.39
N SER A 115 -8.09 14.39 9.59
CA SER A 115 -7.10 14.03 10.61
C SER A 115 -7.17 12.53 10.94
N ALA A 116 -8.37 11.99 11.16
CA ALA A 116 -8.52 10.56 11.43
C ALA A 116 -8.07 9.67 10.25
N TYR A 117 -8.28 10.12 9.00
CA TYR A 117 -7.79 9.41 7.82
C TYR A 117 -6.27 9.50 7.65
N VAL A 118 -5.67 10.65 7.96
CA VAL A 118 -4.21 10.83 7.98
C VAL A 118 -3.58 9.92 9.02
N ASP A 119 -4.11 9.90 10.24
CA ASP A 119 -3.64 9.03 11.33
C ASP A 119 -3.70 7.55 10.93
N ALA A 120 -4.86 7.10 10.43
CA ALA A 120 -5.02 5.72 9.94
C ALA A 120 -4.08 5.39 8.75
N GLY A 121 -3.81 6.39 7.90
CA GLY A 121 -2.87 6.28 6.80
C GLY A 121 -1.42 6.09 7.27
N HIS A 122 -1.00 6.84 8.30
CA HIS A 122 0.30 6.69 8.94
C HIS A 122 0.45 5.34 9.64
N GLU A 123 -0.56 4.87 10.38
CA GLU A 123 -0.55 3.53 10.99
C GLU A 123 -0.37 2.42 9.93
N LEU A 124 -1.10 2.52 8.82
CA LEU A 124 -0.96 1.56 7.71
C LEU A 124 0.41 1.65 7.04
N GLN A 125 0.94 2.87 6.88
CA GLN A 125 2.28 3.10 6.33
C GLN A 125 3.36 2.46 7.20
N GLU A 126 3.30 2.63 8.52
CA GLU A 126 4.22 2.00 9.47
C GLU A 126 4.14 0.48 9.40
N ALA A 127 2.93 -0.09 9.41
CA ALA A 127 2.73 -1.54 9.30
C ALA A 127 3.32 -2.11 8.00
N LEU A 128 3.14 -1.42 6.87
CA LEU A 128 3.71 -1.83 5.59
C LEU A 128 5.24 -1.70 5.56
N GLN A 129 5.81 -0.68 6.21
CA GLN A 129 7.25 -0.52 6.31
C GLN A 129 7.89 -1.65 7.15
N GLU A 130 7.29 -2.01 8.28
CA GLU A 130 7.75 -3.13 9.09
C GLU A 130 7.67 -4.47 8.33
N LEU A 131 6.56 -4.70 7.62
CA LEU A 131 6.44 -5.85 6.74
C LEU A 131 7.54 -5.85 5.65
N GLY A 132 7.80 -4.70 5.04
CA GLY A 132 8.86 -4.52 4.05
C GLY A 132 10.25 -4.82 4.60
N LYS A 133 10.56 -4.40 5.83
CA LYS A 133 11.84 -4.72 6.52
C LYS A 133 11.98 -6.23 6.74
N LEU A 134 10.92 -6.88 7.20
CA LEU A 134 10.90 -8.33 7.43
C LEU A 134 11.12 -9.10 6.12
N MET A 135 10.45 -8.69 5.04
CA MET A 135 10.62 -9.30 3.72
C MET A 135 12.05 -9.15 3.18
N LYS A 136 12.67 -7.97 3.34
CA LYS A 136 14.08 -7.75 2.98
C LYS A 136 15.05 -8.59 3.81
N SER A 137 14.74 -8.85 5.08
CA SER A 137 15.54 -9.75 5.92
C SER A 137 15.47 -11.20 5.41
N ILE A 138 14.28 -11.66 5.01
CA ILE A 138 14.09 -12.98 4.42
C ILE A 138 14.87 -13.09 3.10
N ASP A 139 14.78 -12.09 2.23
CA ASP A 139 15.48 -12.07 0.95
C ASP A 139 17.01 -12.14 1.11
N LYS A 140 17.57 -11.35 2.04
CA LYS A 140 19.00 -11.44 2.41
C LYS A 140 19.37 -12.85 2.87
N LYS A 141 18.58 -13.45 3.76
CA LYS A 141 18.83 -14.82 4.25
C LYS A 141 18.83 -15.83 3.11
N ILE A 142 17.91 -15.73 2.16
CA ILE A 142 17.87 -16.59 0.97
C ILE A 142 19.13 -16.39 0.11
N GLY A 143 19.59 -15.15 -0.05
CA GLY A 143 20.80 -14.83 -0.80
C GLY A 143 22.07 -15.47 -0.23
N TYR A 144 22.19 -15.64 1.09
CA TYR A 144 23.35 -16.29 1.73
C TYR A 144 23.47 -17.79 1.43
N TRP A 145 22.40 -18.46 1.00
CA TRP A 145 22.42 -19.90 0.70
C TRP A 145 22.68 -20.22 -0.77
N LYS A 146 22.87 -19.20 -1.62
CA LYS A 146 23.28 -19.34 -3.02
C LYS A 146 24.79 -19.14 -3.15
#